data_AF-A0A2W7ARU6-F1
#
_entry.id   AF-A0A2W7ARU6-F1
#
_cell.length_a   1.000
_cell.length_b   1.000
_cell.length_c   1.000
_cell.angle_alpha   90.00
_cell.angle_beta   90.00
_cell.angle_gamma   90.00
#
_symmetry.space_group_name_H-M   'P 1'
#
loop_
_entity.id
_entity.type
_entity.pdbx_description
1 polymer ?
#
loop_
_entity_poly.entity_id
_entity_poly.type
_entity_poly.pdbx_seq_one_letter_code
_entity_poly.pdbx_strand_id
1 'polypeptide(L)'
;MNLTFSPSQILLYGIAIAAGLVYFPYIAVAFGRMSIGYDMNSPRAMFDRLPDYAKRATWAHQNSFETFALFAAAALTAYVSNVASDKTSLYVLVFLVSRLLFSVFYILDLPWLRSPMWGVSMFCIGSLFTAILI
;
A
#
# COMPACT_ATOMS: atom_id res chain seq x y z
N MET A 1 8.65 27.02 10.06
CA MET A 1 8.64 25.70 10.73
C MET A 1 9.31 24.72 9.78
N ASN A 2 10.57 24.35 10.03
CA ASN A 2 11.25 23.35 9.22
C ASN A 2 10.74 21.97 9.66
N LEU A 3 9.96 21.31 8.82
CA LEU A 3 9.47 19.95 9.06
C LEU A 3 10.61 18.96 8.77
N THR A 4 11.52 18.78 9.73
CA THR A 4 12.51 17.69 9.70
C THR A 4 11.96 16.52 10.50
N PHE A 5 11.58 15.43 9.82
CA PHE A 5 11.11 14.22 10.46
C PHE A 5 12.28 13.33 10.88
N SER A 6 12.25 12.80 12.10
CA SER A 6 13.22 11.81 12.55
C SER A 6 12.96 10.45 11.88
N PRO A 7 13.99 9.57 11.76
CA PRO A 7 13.80 8.23 11.23
C PRO A 7 12.69 7.42 11.91
N SER A 8 12.57 7.54 13.23
CA SER A 8 11.51 6.87 14.01
C SER A 8 10.12 7.41 13.65
N GLN A 9 9.99 8.72 13.43
CA GLN A 9 8.74 9.33 12.96
C GLN A 9 8.39 8.84 11.56
N ILE A 10 9.37 8.69 10.66
CA ILE A 10 9.15 8.18 9.30
C ILE A 10 8.61 6.75 9.34
N LEU A 11 9.12 5.89 10.22
CA LEU A 11 8.58 4.53 10.40
C LEU A 11 7.09 4.56 10.80
N LEU A 12 6.74 5.34 11.82
CA LEU A 12 5.36 5.42 12.33
C LEU A 12 4.40 6.07 11.35
N TYR A 13 4.78 7.22 10.77
CA TYR A 13 3.98 7.88 9.74
C TYR A 13 3.87 7.02 8.49
N GLY A 14 4.91 6.25 8.17
CA GLY A 14 4.88 5.28 7.10
C GLY A 14 3.77 4.25 7.26
N ILE A 15 3.56 3.72 8.47
CA ILE A 15 2.44 2.81 8.75
C ILE A 15 1.10 3.49 8.48
N ALA A 16 0.90 4.70 8.99
CA ALA A 16 -0.34 5.45 8.80
C ALA A 16 -0.62 5.77 7.32
N ILE A 17 0.40 6.20 6.58
CA ILE A 17 0.30 6.49 5.14
C ILE A 17 0.04 5.20 4.36
N ALA A 18 0.74 4.10 4.69
CA ALA A 18 0.52 2.80 4.05
C ALA A 18 -0.92 2.31 4.25
N ALA A 19 -1.49 2.48 5.45
CA ALA A 19 -2.91 2.17 5.71
C ALA A 19 -3.84 3.00 4.81
N GLY A 20 -3.55 4.30 4.63
CA GLY A 20 -4.28 5.15 3.68
C GLY A 20 -4.15 4.66 2.24
N LEU A 21 -2.95 4.26 1.82
CA LEU A 21 -2.68 3.73 0.47
C LEU A 21 -3.40 2.40 0.20
N VAL A 22 -3.73 1.59 1.22
CA VAL A 22 -4.60 0.42 1.04
C VAL A 22 -5.95 0.83 0.47
N TYR A 23 -6.51 1.95 0.94
CA TYR A 23 -7.81 2.44 0.50
C TYR A 23 -7.76 3.32 -0.76
N PHE A 24 -6.58 3.73 -1.22
CA PHE A 24 -6.42 4.49 -2.47
C PHE A 24 -7.14 3.84 -3.68
N PRO A 25 -6.92 2.56 -4.03
CA PRO A 25 -7.65 1.94 -5.14
C PRO A 25 -9.17 1.83 -4.89
N TYR A 26 -9.60 1.82 -3.62
CA TYR A 26 -11.02 1.75 -3.28
C TYR A 26 -11.81 2.99 -3.73
N ILE A 27 -11.13 4.12 -3.95
CA ILE A 27 -11.72 5.32 -4.57
C ILE A 27 -12.27 4.98 -5.98
N ALA A 28 -11.50 4.26 -6.80
CA ALA A 28 -11.94 3.82 -8.13
C ALA A 28 -13.09 2.80 -8.05
N VAL A 29 -13.10 1.94 -7.02
CA VAL A 29 -14.24 1.03 -6.75
C VAL A 29 -15.50 1.81 -6.43
N ALA A 30 -15.40 2.88 -5.63
CA ALA A 30 -16.54 3.73 -5.29
C ALA A 30 -17.14 4.39 -6.55
N PHE A 31 -16.30 4.98 -7.42
CA PHE A 31 -16.76 5.50 -8.71
C PHE A 31 -17.41 4.42 -9.59
N GLY A 32 -16.83 3.23 -9.64
CA GLY A 32 -17.40 2.09 -10.37
C GLY A 32 -18.79 1.72 -9.87
N ARG A 33 -19.00 1.64 -8.55
CA ARG A 33 -20.32 1.34 -7.96
C ARG A 33 -21.35 2.43 -8.24
N MET A 34 -20.95 3.71 -8.17
CA MET A 34 -21.85 4.82 -8.49
C MET A 34 -22.28 4.80 -9.96
N SER A 35 -21.38 4.40 -10.87
CA SER A 35 -21.68 4.36 -12.31
C SER A 35 -22.70 3.28 -12.72
N ILE A 36 -22.89 2.25 -11.90
CA ILE A 36 -23.79 1.12 -12.19
C ILE A 36 -25.07 1.12 -11.32
N GLY A 37 -25.29 2.21 -10.55
CA GLY A 37 -26.38 2.33 -9.59
C GLY A 37 -26.06 1.63 -8.26
N TYR A 38 -25.82 2.42 -7.21
CA TYR A 38 -25.39 1.93 -5.91
C TYR A 38 -26.50 1.16 -5.17
N ASP A 39 -26.29 -0.14 -4.95
CA ASP A 39 -27.15 -0.97 -4.09
C ASP A 39 -26.62 -0.95 -2.64
N MET A 40 -27.38 -0.28 -1.77
CA MET A 40 -27.05 -0.16 -0.34
C MET A 40 -27.27 -1.46 0.44
N ASN A 41 -28.16 -2.34 -0.03
CA ASN A 41 -28.47 -3.59 0.66
C ASN A 41 -27.38 -4.63 0.46
N SER A 42 -26.72 -4.63 -0.71
CA SER A 42 -25.70 -5.63 -1.07
C SER A 42 -24.54 -5.03 -1.90
N PRO A 43 -23.79 -4.07 -1.35
CA PRO A 43 -22.73 -3.35 -2.10
C PRO A 43 -21.57 -4.25 -2.55
N ARG A 44 -21.38 -5.39 -1.89
CA ARG A 44 -20.36 -6.39 -2.27
C ARG A 44 -20.81 -7.28 -3.42
N ALA A 45 -22.11 -7.57 -3.55
CA ALA A 45 -22.67 -8.35 -4.65
C ALA A 45 -22.64 -7.60 -5.99
N MET A 46 -22.37 -6.28 -5.96
CA MET A 46 -22.22 -5.46 -7.16
C MET A 46 -20.96 -5.78 -7.98
N PHE A 47 -20.04 -6.58 -7.46
CA PHE A 47 -18.71 -6.81 -8.05
C PHE A 47 -18.76 -7.24 -9.52
N ASP A 48 -19.63 -8.20 -9.86
CA ASP A 48 -19.71 -8.75 -11.23
C ASP A 48 -20.15 -7.71 -12.26
N ARG A 49 -20.93 -6.73 -11.81
CA ARG A 49 -21.44 -5.61 -12.61
C ARG A 49 -20.47 -4.45 -12.73
N LEU A 50 -19.36 -4.45 -11.98
CA LEU A 50 -18.38 -3.36 -12.02
C LEU A 50 -17.69 -3.27 -13.38
N PRO A 51 -17.36 -2.06 -13.86
CA PRO A 51 -16.42 -1.87 -14.95
C PRO A 51 -15.07 -2.53 -14.66
N ASP A 52 -14.33 -2.94 -15.69
CA ASP A 52 -13.08 -3.70 -15.52
C ASP A 52 -12.03 -2.96 -14.69
N TYR A 53 -11.92 -1.63 -14.83
CA TYR A 53 -11.00 -0.84 -14.01
C TYR A 53 -11.34 -0.91 -12.51
N ALA A 54 -12.63 -0.98 -12.16
CA ALA A 54 -13.10 -1.06 -10.78
C ALA A 54 -12.98 -2.48 -10.21
N LYS A 55 -13.12 -3.52 -11.06
CA LYS A 55 -12.76 -4.91 -10.70
C LYS A 55 -11.27 -5.01 -10.37
N ARG A 56 -10.42 -4.48 -11.25
CA ARG A 56 -8.96 -4.38 -11.03
C ARG A 56 -8.61 -3.58 -9.78
N ALA A 57 -9.30 -2.47 -9.53
CA ALA A 57 -9.12 -1.69 -8.30
C ALA A 57 -9.47 -2.48 -7.03
N THR A 58 -10.51 -3.32 -7.08
CA THR A 58 -10.86 -4.21 -5.96
C THR A 58 -9.74 -5.23 -5.70
N TRP A 59 -9.16 -5.82 -6.73
CA TRP A 59 -8.02 -6.74 -6.59
C TRP A 59 -6.76 -6.02 -6.07
N ALA A 60 -6.51 -4.79 -6.52
CA ALA A 60 -5.41 -3.96 -6.02
C ALA A 60 -5.56 -3.63 -4.51
N HIS A 61 -6.79 -3.36 -4.07
CA HIS A 61 -7.12 -3.14 -2.66
C HIS A 61 -6.85 -4.38 -1.80
N GLN A 62 -7.32 -5.56 -2.24
CA GLN A 62 -7.09 -6.83 -1.56
C GLN A 62 -5.60 -7.15 -1.42
N ASN A 63 -4.84 -7.05 -2.51
CA ASN A 63 -3.39 -7.27 -2.48
C ASN A 63 -2.65 -6.26 -1.59
N SER A 64 -3.12 -5.01 -1.55
CA SER A 64 -2.54 -3.99 -0.68
C SER A 64 -2.80 -4.28 0.79
N PHE A 65 -3.95 -4.86 1.15
CA PHE A 65 -4.22 -5.32 2.51
C PHE A 65 -3.28 -6.44 2.96
N GLU A 66 -3.06 -7.44 2.09
CA GLU A 66 -2.12 -8.55 2.36
C GLU A 66 -0.69 -8.03 2.59
N THR A 67 -0.25 -7.11 1.72
CA THR A 67 1.09 -6.53 1.79
C THR A 67 1.25 -5.59 2.99
N PHE A 68 0.19 -4.85 3.34
CA PHE A 68 0.20 -3.92 4.47
C PHE A 68 0.48 -4.62 5.79
N ALA A 69 -0.10 -5.79 6.04
CA ALA A 69 0.12 -6.54 7.28
C ALA A 69 1.61 -6.85 7.51
N LEU A 70 2.31 -7.29 6.45
CA LEU A 70 3.73 -7.57 6.50
C LEU A 70 4.57 -6.31 6.70
N PHE A 71 4.23 -5.22 6.00
CA PHE A 71 4.93 -3.95 6.14
C PHE A 71 4.74 -3.32 7.52
N ALA A 72 3.51 -3.32 8.04
CA ALA A 72 3.20 -2.77 9.35
C ALA A 72 3.97 -3.53 10.45
N ALA A 73 4.04 -4.86 10.35
CA ALA A 73 4.87 -5.67 11.23
C ALA A 73 6.35 -5.27 11.13
N ALA A 74 6.92 -5.23 9.93
CA ALA A 74 8.34 -4.89 9.73
C ALA A 74 8.71 -3.49 10.24
N ALA A 75 7.91 -2.47 9.88
CA ALA A 75 8.16 -1.09 10.28
C ALA A 75 7.97 -0.87 11.79
N LEU A 76 6.94 -1.50 12.39
CA LEU A 76 6.72 -1.43 13.84
C LEU A 76 7.83 -2.15 14.59
N THR A 77 8.26 -3.33 14.14
CA THR A 77 9.38 -4.04 14.76
C THR A 77 10.66 -3.22 14.67
N ALA A 78 10.98 -2.63 13.51
CA ALA A 78 12.13 -1.74 13.37
C ALA A 78 12.07 -0.54 14.33
N TYR A 79 10.89 0.04 14.56
CA TYR A 79 10.69 1.13 15.52
C TYR A 79 10.94 0.68 16.96
N VAL A 80 10.31 -0.42 17.41
CA VAL A 80 10.43 -0.87 18.82
C VAL A 80 11.80 -1.48 19.14
N SER A 81 12.50 -2.03 18.14
CA SER A 81 13.87 -2.52 18.26
C SER A 81 14.92 -1.40 18.25
N ASN A 82 14.52 -0.13 18.15
CA ASN A 82 15.41 1.04 18.09
C ASN A 82 16.45 0.99 16.96
N VAL A 83 16.13 0.34 15.83
CA VAL A 83 16.99 0.27 14.63
C VAL A 83 16.64 1.34 13.58
N ALA A 84 15.93 2.39 14.00
CA ALA A 84 15.53 3.49 13.13
C ALA A 84 16.76 4.29 12.65
N SER A 85 16.92 4.39 11.33
CA SER A 85 18.02 5.09 10.67
C SER A 85 17.58 5.68 9.33
N ASP A 86 18.45 6.45 8.69
CA ASP A 86 18.20 6.97 7.34
C ASP A 86 17.97 5.84 6.33
N LYS A 87 18.64 4.69 6.53
CA LYS A 87 18.49 3.50 5.70
C LYS A 87 17.10 2.87 5.85
N THR A 88 16.60 2.69 7.08
CA THR A 88 15.23 2.18 7.28
C THR A 88 14.17 3.17 6.81
N SER A 89 14.44 4.47 6.95
CA SER A 89 13.58 5.53 6.42
C SER A 89 13.46 5.46 4.90
N LEU A 90 14.57 5.23 4.20
CA LEU A 90 14.57 5.03 2.75
C LEU A 90 13.72 3.82 2.35
N TYR A 91 13.81 2.68 3.05
CA TYR A 91 12.98 1.51 2.76
C TYR A 91 11.49 1.80 2.93
N VAL A 92 11.10 2.56 3.95
CA VAL A 92 9.71 3.01 4.13
C VAL A 92 9.27 3.88 2.96
N LEU A 93 10.05 4.90 2.60
CA LEU A 93 9.67 5.83 1.52
C LEU A 93 9.54 5.11 0.17
N VAL A 94 10.49 4.24 -0.16
CA VAL A 94 10.46 3.43 -1.39
C VAL A 94 9.26 2.49 -1.39
N PHE A 95 8.95 1.86 -0.25
CA PHE A 95 7.74 1.04 -0.11
C PHE A 95 6.47 1.85 -0.41
N LEU A 96 6.30 3.02 0.21
CA LEU A 96 5.11 3.87 0.03
C LEU A 96 4.90 4.28 -1.44
N VAL A 97 5.97 4.74 -2.11
CA VAL A 97 5.92 5.11 -3.53
C VAL A 97 5.57 3.89 -4.38
N SER A 98 6.19 2.74 -4.11
CA SER A 98 5.91 1.49 -4.82
C SER A 98 4.47 1.04 -4.64
N ARG A 99 3.87 1.25 -3.46
CA ARG A 99 2.46 0.90 -3.20
C ARG A 99 1.47 1.78 -3.95
N LEU A 100 1.74 3.07 -4.02
CA LEU A 100 0.94 3.99 -4.82
C LEU A 100 1.01 3.59 -6.31
N LEU A 101 2.22 3.43 -6.84
CA LEU A 101 2.44 3.08 -8.25
C LEU A 101 1.87 1.71 -8.60
N PHE A 102 2.02 0.70 -7.72
CA PHE A 102 1.39 -0.60 -7.91
C PHE A 102 -0.11 -0.45 -8.13
N SER A 103 -0.79 0.32 -7.28
CA SER A 103 -2.25 0.50 -7.36
C SER A 103 -2.66 1.20 -8.66
N VAL A 104 -1.92 2.25 -9.07
CA VAL A 104 -2.14 2.95 -10.34
C VAL A 104 -1.97 2.01 -11.53
N PHE A 105 -0.84 1.30 -11.61
CA PHE A 105 -0.57 0.37 -12.73
C PHE A 105 -1.54 -0.81 -12.76
N TYR A 106 -2.03 -1.24 -11.59
CA TYR A 106 -3.06 -2.26 -11.51
C TYR A 106 -4.36 -1.77 -12.14
N ILE A 107 -4.83 -0.58 -11.78
CA ILE A 107 -6.08 -0.01 -12.29
C ILE A 107 -5.99 0.24 -13.80
N LEU A 108 -4.85 0.73 -14.29
CA LEU A 108 -4.57 1.01 -15.70
C LEU A 108 -4.25 -0.22 -16.55
N ASP A 109 -4.24 -1.42 -15.96
CA ASP A 109 -3.94 -2.69 -16.66
C ASP A 109 -2.55 -2.75 -17.30
N LEU A 110 -1.53 -2.31 -16.56
CA LEU A 110 -0.13 -2.30 -16.99
C LEU A 110 0.67 -3.39 -16.24
N PRO A 111 0.55 -4.68 -16.61
CA PRO A 111 1.11 -5.80 -15.84
C PRO A 111 2.63 -5.75 -15.73
N TRP A 112 3.32 -5.31 -16.78
CA TRP A 112 4.79 -5.20 -16.84
C TRP A 112 5.37 -4.17 -15.87
N LEU A 113 4.56 -3.19 -15.46
CA LEU A 113 4.96 -2.19 -14.45
C LEU A 113 4.45 -2.57 -13.05
N ARG A 114 3.29 -3.23 -12.97
CA ARG A 114 2.69 -3.67 -11.71
C ARG A 114 3.58 -4.65 -10.95
N SER A 115 4.01 -5.74 -11.59
CA SER A 115 4.74 -6.81 -10.89
C SER A 115 6.07 -6.34 -10.29
N PRO A 116 6.90 -5.52 -10.99
CA PRO A 116 8.08 -4.91 -10.39
C PRO A 116 7.78 -4.09 -9.13
N MET A 117 6.72 -3.29 -9.10
CA MET A 117 6.37 -2.47 -7.91
C MET A 117 6.03 -3.34 -6.70
N TRP A 118 5.39 -4.49 -6.90
CA TRP A 118 5.18 -5.48 -5.84
C TRP A 118 6.50 -6.07 -5.35
N GLY A 119 7.40 -6.44 -6.28
CA GLY A 119 8.73 -6.96 -5.94
C GLY A 119 9.55 -5.97 -5.11
N VAL A 120 9.56 -4.69 -5.50
CA VAL A 120 10.24 -3.62 -4.74
C VAL A 120 9.62 -3.48 -3.34
N SER A 121 8.30 -3.54 -3.23
CA SER A 121 7.61 -3.47 -1.94
C SER A 121 8.01 -4.62 -1.01
N MET A 122 8.06 -5.86 -1.52
CA MET A 122 8.49 -7.03 -0.76
C MET A 122 9.97 -6.97 -0.38
N PHE A 123 10.82 -6.45 -1.27
CA PHE A 123 12.24 -6.21 -0.98
C PHE A 123 12.41 -5.21 0.18
N CYS A 124 11.66 -4.12 0.20
CA CYS A 124 11.68 -3.15 1.30
C CYS A 124 11.24 -3.77 2.62
N ILE A 125 10.17 -4.58 2.61
CA ILE A 125 9.70 -5.30 3.81
C ILE A 125 10.80 -6.24 4.33
N GLY A 126 11.38 -7.08 3.46
CA GLY A 126 12.47 -7.97 3.82
C GLY A 126 13.68 -7.21 4.37
N SER A 127 14.03 -6.08 3.75
CA SER A 127 15.14 -5.23 4.20
C SER A 127 14.91 -4.66 5.59
N LEU A 128 13.68 -4.21 5.89
CA LEU A 128 13.30 -3.76 7.24
C LEU A 128 13.43 -4.89 8.27
N PHE A 129 13.03 -6.12 7.94
CA PHE A 129 13.24 -7.25 8.84
C PHE A 129 14.73 -7.57 9.05
N THR A 130 15.54 -7.55 7.99
CA THR A 130 16.97 -7.82 8.12
C THR A 130 17.72 -6.75 8.91
N ALA A 131 17.24 -5.51 8.90
CA ALA A 131 17.84 -4.42 9.68
C ALA A 131 17.74 -4.64 11.19
N ILE A 132 16.89 -5.55 11.66
CA ILE A 132 16.75 -5.91 13.08
C ILE A 132 17.85 -6.90 13.50
N LEU A 133 18.47 -7.62 12.54
CA LEU A 133 19.44 -8.68 12.81
C LEU A 133 20.89 -8.18 12.91
N ILE A 134 21.12 -6.87 12.77
CA ILE A 134 22.42 -6.21 12.74
C ILE A 134 22.52 -5.28 13.93
#